data_AF-A0A448WC61-F1
#
_entry.id   AF-A0A448WC61-F1
#
_cell.length_a   1.000
_cell.length_b   1.000
_cell.length_c   1.000
_cell.angle_alpha   90.00
_cell.angle_beta   90.00
_cell.angle_gamma   90.00
#
_symmetry.space_group_name_H-M   'P 1'
#
loop_
_entity.id
_entity.type
_entity.pdbx_description
1 polymer ?
#
loop_
_entity_poly.entity_id
_entity_poly.type
_entity_poly.pdbx_seq_one_letter_code
_entity_poly.pdbx_strand_id
1 'polypeptide(L)'
;MPSNNDLPGLKDVTNLARLTNPAPPRYHDQPWYHASLDRKSAEDLLTRAYLPGAFLVRSKYSDTLETSEDEPDQFVISFQIGYDLDKLKYSLA
;
A
#
# COMPACT_ATOMS: atom_id res chain seq x y z
N MET A 1 -45.90 -36.37 28.43
CA MET A 1 -44.82 -36.37 27.42
C MET A 1 -44.53 -34.91 27.10
N PRO A 2 -43.38 -34.32 27.49
CA PRO A 2 -43.12 -32.92 27.17
C PRO A 2 -42.73 -32.79 25.69
N SER A 3 -43.21 -31.71 25.08
CA SER A 3 -42.98 -31.32 23.69
C SER A 3 -41.54 -30.80 23.55
N ASN A 4 -40.69 -31.57 22.86
CA ASN A 4 -39.35 -31.13 22.51
C ASN A 4 -39.42 -30.28 21.25
N ASN A 5 -39.15 -28.99 21.38
CA ASN A 5 -38.24 -28.18 20.54
C ASN A 5 -38.70 -26.72 20.52
N ASP A 6 -38.55 -26.05 21.66
CA ASP A 6 -38.12 -24.65 21.63
C ASP A 6 -36.66 -24.63 21.15
N LEU A 7 -36.42 -24.25 19.89
CA LEU A 7 -35.17 -23.59 19.55
C LEU A 7 -35.47 -22.13 19.16
N PRO A 8 -35.00 -21.16 19.94
CA PRO A 8 -35.31 -19.76 19.74
C PRO A 8 -34.43 -19.18 18.63
N GLY A 9 -35.06 -18.34 17.79
CA GLY A 9 -34.39 -17.17 17.22
C GLY A 9 -33.32 -17.43 16.16
N LEU A 10 -33.77 -17.75 14.94
CA LEU A 10 -33.01 -17.45 13.73
C LEU A 10 -32.93 -15.92 13.53
N LYS A 11 -32.17 -15.22 14.36
CA LYS A 11 -31.96 -13.75 14.27
C LYS A 11 -30.58 -13.36 13.74
N ASP A 12 -29.74 -14.32 13.35
CA ASP A 12 -28.32 -14.06 13.09
C ASP A 12 -27.86 -14.28 11.64
N VAL A 13 -28.78 -14.32 10.67
CA VAL A 13 -28.40 -14.35 9.25
C VAL A 13 -27.77 -13.04 8.78
N THR A 14 -27.98 -11.94 9.51
CA THR A 14 -27.40 -10.62 9.26
C THR A 14 -25.95 -10.49 9.73
N ASN A 15 -25.45 -11.38 10.61
CA ASN A 15 -24.06 -11.35 11.08
C ASN A 15 -23.09 -12.03 10.11
N LEU A 16 -23.56 -12.99 9.31
CA LEU A 16 -22.72 -13.69 8.32
C LEU A 16 -22.27 -12.77 7.17
N ALA A 17 -23.09 -11.79 6.77
CA ALA A 17 -22.76 -10.85 5.69
C ALA A 17 -21.64 -9.84 6.06
N ARG A 18 -21.37 -9.62 7.35
CA ARG A 18 -20.27 -8.77 7.81
C ARG A 18 -18.91 -9.46 7.80
N LEU A 19 -18.88 -10.79 7.67
CA LEU A 19 -17.64 -11.57 7.73
C LEU A 19 -16.92 -11.68 6.38
N THR A 20 -17.55 -11.28 5.27
CA THR A 20 -17.04 -11.51 3.91
C THR A 20 -16.43 -10.28 3.24
N ASN A 21 -16.61 -9.09 3.80
CA ASN A 21 -16.00 -7.88 3.23
C ASN A 21 -14.59 -7.71 3.78
N PRO A 22 -13.55 -7.73 2.92
CA PRO A 22 -12.20 -7.44 3.38
C PRO A 22 -12.16 -6.04 3.97
N ALA A 23 -11.44 -5.89 5.08
CA ALA A 23 -11.23 -4.59 5.70
C ALA A 23 -10.58 -3.63 4.68
N PRO A 24 -10.92 -2.33 4.72
CA PRO A 24 -10.25 -1.35 3.88
C PRO A 24 -8.74 -1.36 4.17
N PRO A 25 -7.90 -1.21 3.13
CA PRO A 25 -6.45 -1.27 3.29
C PRO A 25 -5.97 -0.10 4.17
N ARG A 26 -5.11 -0.41 5.15
CA ARG A 26 -4.58 0.56 6.13
C ARG A 26 -3.15 0.99 5.79
N TYR A 27 -2.99 1.62 4.65
CA TYR A 27 -1.69 2.13 4.19
C TYR A 27 -1.40 3.56 4.66
N HIS A 28 -2.42 4.36 4.97
CA HIS A 28 -2.25 5.77 5.36
C HIS A 28 -1.38 5.97 6.61
N ASP A 29 -1.38 5.00 7.54
CA ASP A 29 -0.61 5.06 8.79
C ASP A 29 0.77 4.39 8.69
N GLN A 30 1.13 3.88 7.52
CA GLN A 30 2.37 3.14 7.35
C GLN A 30 3.55 4.10 7.15
N PRO A 31 4.71 3.85 7.80
CA PRO A 31 5.85 4.77 7.77
C PRO A 31 6.52 4.88 6.39
N TRP A 32 6.22 3.95 5.48
CA TRP A 32 6.71 3.92 4.10
C TRP A 32 5.77 4.60 3.11
N TYR A 33 4.56 5.01 3.52
CA TYR A 33 3.59 5.65 2.66
C TYR A 33 3.59 7.16 2.81
N HIS A 34 3.60 7.88 1.68
CA HIS A 34 3.57 9.34 1.64
C HIS A 34 2.50 9.86 0.68
N ALA A 35 1.43 10.44 1.22
CA ALA A 35 0.29 10.91 0.43
C ALA A 35 0.62 12.09 -0.50
N SER A 36 1.56 12.96 -0.11
CA SER A 36 1.84 14.23 -0.80
C SER A 36 3.31 14.39 -1.21
N LEU A 37 4.02 13.27 -1.40
CA LEU A 37 5.43 13.28 -1.76
C LEU A 37 5.58 13.21 -3.29
N ASP A 38 6.08 14.28 -3.89
CA ASP A 38 6.35 14.34 -5.32
C ASP A 38 7.56 13.48 -5.71
N ARG A 39 7.63 13.16 -7.00
CA ARG A 39 8.72 12.36 -7.57
C ARG A 39 10.11 12.88 -7.20
N LYS A 40 10.36 14.18 -7.31
CA LYS A 40 11.71 14.75 -7.12
C LYS A 40 12.14 14.64 -5.66
N SER A 41 11.24 14.93 -4.73
CA SER A 41 11.52 14.76 -3.30
C SER A 41 11.71 13.29 -2.93
N ALA A 42 10.95 12.37 -3.53
CA ALA A 42 11.15 10.93 -3.34
C ALA A 42 12.54 10.46 -3.80
N GLU A 43 12.97 10.90 -4.98
CA GLU A 43 14.31 10.60 -5.51
C GLU A 43 15.43 11.18 -4.61
N ASP A 44 15.27 12.40 -4.10
CA ASP A 44 16.24 13.02 -3.18
C ASP A 44 16.35 12.26 -1.85
N LEU A 45 15.22 11.85 -1.26
CA LEU A 45 15.20 11.08 0.00
C LEU A 45 15.89 9.72 -0.17
N LEU A 46 15.60 9.00 -1.25
CA LEU A 46 16.19 7.69 -1.53
C LEU A 46 17.69 7.79 -1.85
N THR A 47 18.10 8.84 -2.58
CA THR A 47 19.51 9.11 -2.87
C THR A 47 20.28 9.41 -1.58
N ARG A 48 19.69 10.20 -0.69
CA ARG A 48 20.31 10.58 0.60
C ARG A 48 20.43 9.40 1.56
N ALA A 49 19.49 8.46 1.53
CA ALA A 49 19.56 7.25 2.35
C ALA A 49 20.74 6.35 1.97
N TYR A 50 21.19 6.40 0.71
CA TYR A 50 22.30 5.60 0.15
C TYR A 50 22.23 4.11 0.52
N LEU A 51 21.00 3.58 0.61
CA LEU A 51 20.74 2.21 1.01
C LEU A 51 20.07 1.47 -0.17
N PRO A 52 20.77 0.52 -0.81
CA PRO A 52 20.18 -0.33 -1.85
C PRO A 52 18.92 -1.04 -1.34
N GLY A 53 17.85 -1.00 -2.12
CA GLY A 53 16.56 -1.59 -1.75
C GLY A 53 15.72 -0.73 -0.80
N ALA A 54 16.19 0.45 -0.37
CA ALA A 54 15.33 1.43 0.27
C ALA A 54 14.18 1.79 -0.68
N PHE A 55 12.97 1.88 -0.15
CA PHE A 55 11.78 2.18 -0.92
C PHE A 55 10.80 3.05 -0.14
N LEU A 56 9.90 3.67 -0.87
CA LEU A 56 8.71 4.33 -0.33
C LEU A 56 7.56 4.23 -1.34
N VAL A 57 6.33 4.37 -0.86
CA VAL A 57 5.12 4.40 -1.68
C VAL A 57 4.53 5.78 -1.60
N ARG A 58 4.16 6.35 -2.75
CA ARG A 58 3.58 7.70 -2.83
C ARG A 58 2.32 7.71 -3.68
N SER A 59 1.43 8.67 -3.41
CA SER A 59 0.31 8.94 -4.31
C SER A 59 0.83 9.49 -5.64
N LYS A 60 0.24 9.10 -6.77
CA LYS A 60 0.60 9.68 -8.07
C LYS A 60 0.10 11.12 -8.21
N TYR A 61 -0.99 11.47 -7.53
CA TYR A 61 -1.56 12.82 -7.55
C TYR A 61 -0.60 13.88 -6.99
N SER A 62 0.45 13.49 -6.26
CA SER A 62 1.51 14.43 -5.87
C SER A 62 2.24 15.06 -7.07
N ASP A 63 2.25 14.39 -8.22
CA ASP A 63 2.96 14.84 -9.43
C ASP A 63 2.07 15.65 -10.37
N THR A 64 0.75 15.60 -10.19
CA THR A 64 -0.25 16.19 -11.09
C THR A 64 -1.26 16.96 -10.26
N LEU A 65 -1.32 18.28 -10.42
CA LEU A 65 -2.24 19.18 -9.70
C LEU A 65 -3.73 18.94 -9.99
N GLU A 66 -4.07 17.92 -10.77
CA GLU A 66 -5.42 17.56 -11.15
C GLU A 66 -5.85 16.34 -10.33
N THR A 67 -6.60 16.62 -9.26
CA THR A 67 -7.32 15.60 -8.50
C THR A 67 -8.78 15.68 -8.93
N SER A 68 -9.21 14.78 -9.81
CA SER A 68 -10.63 14.52 -10.03
C SER A 68 -11.09 13.46 -9.05
N GLU A 69 -12.14 13.76 -8.28
CA GLU A 69 -12.68 12.88 -7.21
C GLU A 69 -13.20 11.53 -7.75
N ASP A 70 -13.36 11.39 -9.06
CA ASP A 70 -13.83 10.16 -9.74
C ASP A 70 -12.70 9.22 -10.21
N GLU A 71 -11.43 9.62 -10.09
CA GLU A 71 -10.31 8.77 -10.52
C GLU A 71 -9.85 7.83 -9.39
N PRO A 72 -9.48 6.58 -9.70
CA PRO A 72 -9.05 5.61 -8.69
C PRO A 72 -7.71 6.01 -8.06
N ASP A 73 -7.55 5.76 -6.76
CA ASP A 73 -6.29 5.96 -6.04
C ASP A 73 -5.11 5.31 -6.78
N GLN A 74 -4.26 6.13 -7.40
CA GLN A 74 -3.08 5.65 -8.11
C GLN A 74 -1.82 5.83 -7.25
N PHE A 75 -1.05 4.74 -7.13
CA PHE A 75 0.17 4.70 -6.33
C PHE A 75 1.42 4.50 -7.18
N VAL A 76 2.54 5.04 -6.70
CA VAL A 76 3.87 4.86 -7.29
C VAL A 76 4.81 4.33 -6.22
N ILE A 77 5.62 3.33 -6.56
CA ILE A 77 6.69 2.81 -5.70
C ILE A 77 8.01 3.39 -6.20
N SER A 78 8.68 4.15 -5.35
CA SER A 78 10.02 4.68 -5.62
C SER A 78 11.03 3.88 -4.80
N PHE A 79 12.14 3.46 -5.42
CA PHE A 79 13.14 2.62 -4.76
C PHE A 79 14.57 2.93 -5.24
N GLN A 80 15.54 2.75 -4.34
CA GLN A 80 16.96 2.93 -4.63
C GLN A 80 17.57 1.64 -5.15
N ILE A 81 18.17 1.70 -6.34
CA ILE A 81 18.97 0.61 -6.89
C ILE A 81 20.41 0.84 -6.47
N GLY A 82 20.99 -0.12 -5.74
CA GLY A 82 22.43 -0.17 -5.52
C GLY A 82 23.09 -0.76 -6.75
N TYR A 83 23.91 0.04 -7.44
CA TYR A 83 24.84 -0.50 -8.41
C TYR A 83 26.11 -0.88 -7.68
N ASP A 84 26.45 -2.16 -7.71
CA ASP A 84 27.80 -2.62 -7.37
C ASP A 84 28.72 -2.25 -8.55
N LEU A 85 29.24 -1.02 -8.51
CA LEU A 85 30.16 -0.51 -9.54
C LEU A 85 31.46 -1.31 -9.59
N ASP A 86 31.79 -2.07 -8.54
CA ASP A 86 32.95 -2.95 -8.54
C ASP A 86 32.65 -4.25 -9.28
N LYS A 87 31.42 -4.78 -9.23
CA LYS A 87 31.00 -5.91 -10.11
C LYS A 87 30.93 -5.56 -11.59
N LEU A 88 30.68 -4.30 -11.95
CA LEU A 88 30.64 -3.86 -13.35
C LEU A 88 32.03 -3.83 -14.02
N LYS A 89 33.12 -3.77 -13.24
CA LYS A 89 34.49 -3.80 -13.79
C LYS A 89 34.94 -5.19 -14.21
N TYR A 90 34.29 -6.24 -13.70
CA TYR A 90 34.69 -7.64 -13.96
C TYR A 90 33.94 -8.32 -15.12
N SER A 91 33.03 -7.64 -15.82
CA SER A 91 32.30 -8.21 -16.97
C SER A 91 32.77 -7.68 -18.34
N LEU A 92 33.90 -6.97 -18.38
CA LEU A 92 34.49 -6.39 -19.61
C LEU A 92 35.83 -7.02 -19.99
N ALA A 93 36.13 -8.22 -19.48
CA ALA A 93 37.31 -9.01 -19.83
C ALA A 93 36.96 -10.18 -20.75
#